data_AF-A0A4Q0SXZ3-F1
#
_entry.id   AF-A0A4Q0SXZ3-F1
#
_cell.length_a   1.000
_cell.length_b   1.000
_cell.length_c   1.000
_cell.angle_alpha   90.00
_cell.angle_beta   90.00
_cell.angle_gamma   90.00
#
_symmetry.space_group_name_H-M   'P 1'
#
loop_
_entity.id
_entity.type
_entity.pdbx_description
1 polymer ?
#
loop_
_entity_poly.entity_id
_entity_poly.type
_entity_poly.pdbx_seq_one_letter_code
_entity_poly.pdbx_strand_id
1 'polypeptide(L)'
;MTDDPGMKKMLAFNIARDTMPQQQWLAVLEELGPSALPIPNSFPQSKENQDYSYKFFITTTDGIGNQANQPWTSGPTPDGLGQFEPFIAGPLEGAEEPTLGFGRPDTFGQSEQALGTAAGFVSKGKDILDKVKDSF
;
A
#
# COMPACT_ATOMS: atom_id res chain seq x y z
N MET A 1 4.08 -7.78 -30.14
CA MET A 1 5.09 -8.86 -30.06
C MET A 1 6.16 -8.60 -31.12
N THR A 2 7.43 -8.91 -30.86
CA THR A 2 8.58 -8.59 -31.75
C THR A 2 8.90 -9.73 -32.71
N ASP A 3 9.44 -9.40 -33.88
CA ASP A 3 9.90 -10.38 -34.88
C ASP A 3 11.41 -10.60 -34.94
N ASP A 4 12.18 -9.87 -34.12
CA ASP A 4 13.63 -10.03 -34.06
C ASP A 4 14.03 -11.45 -33.60
N PRO A 5 14.83 -12.20 -34.39
CA PRO A 5 15.24 -13.56 -34.04
C PRO A 5 16.07 -13.65 -32.75
N GLY A 6 16.90 -12.63 -32.46
CA GLY A 6 17.72 -12.58 -31.26
C GLY A 6 16.87 -12.44 -30.00
N MET A 7 15.91 -11.52 -30.02
CA MET A 7 14.93 -11.33 -28.95
C MET A 7 14.09 -12.58 -28.72
N LYS A 8 13.63 -13.25 -29.79
CA LYS A 8 12.91 -14.52 -29.69
C LYS A 8 13.75 -15.60 -29.00
N LYS A 9 15.05 -15.72 -29.33
CA LYS A 9 15.97 -16.68 -28.71
C LYS A 9 16.20 -16.37 -27.22
N MET A 10 16.39 -15.10 -26.86
CA MET A 10 16.54 -14.69 -25.47
C MET A 10 15.27 -14.99 -24.66
N LEU A 11 14.09 -14.63 -25.19
CA LEU A 11 12.82 -14.90 -24.52
C LEU A 11 12.57 -16.40 -24.37
N ALA A 12 12.87 -17.21 -25.39
CA ALA A 12 12.75 -18.66 -25.31
C ALA A 12 13.63 -19.24 -24.19
N PHE A 13 14.85 -18.72 -24.02
CA PHE A 13 15.72 -19.11 -22.91
C PHE A 13 15.14 -18.71 -21.55
N ASN A 14 14.67 -17.46 -21.39
CA ASN A 14 14.11 -17.00 -20.11
C ASN A 14 12.84 -17.77 -19.74
N ILE A 15 11.93 -17.99 -20.68
CA ILE A 15 10.72 -18.79 -20.46
C ILE A 15 11.08 -20.21 -20.02
N ALA A 16 12.06 -20.84 -20.67
CA ALA A 16 12.54 -22.17 -20.27
C ALA A 16 13.17 -22.17 -18.87
N ARG A 17 13.87 -21.10 -18.50
CA ARG A 17 14.45 -20.94 -17.17
C ARG A 17 13.40 -20.73 -16.10
N ASP A 18 12.31 -20.01 -16.39
CA ASP A 18 11.21 -19.73 -15.45
C ASP A 18 10.45 -21.00 -15.04
N THR A 19 10.44 -22.05 -15.87
CA THR A 19 9.81 -23.34 -15.55
C THR A 19 10.35 -23.94 -14.25
N MET A 20 11.67 -23.94 -14.04
CA MET A 20 12.26 -24.58 -12.85
C MET A 20 11.89 -23.82 -11.56
N PRO A 21 12.08 -22.50 -11.44
CA PRO A 21 11.65 -21.75 -10.27
C PRO A 21 10.16 -21.90 -9.99
N GLN A 22 9.28 -21.89 -11.01
CA GLN A 22 7.84 -22.13 -10.79
C GLN A 22 7.59 -23.48 -10.09
N GLN A 23 8.23 -24.56 -10.56
CA GLN A 23 8.12 -25.88 -9.92
C GLN A 23 8.76 -25.90 -8.53
N GLN A 24 9.87 -25.19 -8.33
CA GLN A 24 10.52 -25.07 -7.02
C GLN A 24 9.59 -24.43 -5.98
N TRP A 25 8.92 -23.33 -6.34
CA TRP A 25 7.97 -22.68 -5.45
C TRP A 25 6.76 -23.57 -5.15
N LEU A 26 6.24 -24.27 -6.15
CA LEU A 26 5.14 -25.22 -5.96
C LEU A 26 5.53 -26.37 -5.01
N ALA A 27 6.71 -26.95 -5.19
CA ALA A 27 7.22 -28.00 -4.32
C ALA A 27 7.36 -27.53 -2.86
N VAL A 28 7.87 -26.32 -2.63
CA VAL A 28 7.98 -25.74 -1.28
C VAL A 28 6.60 -25.51 -0.66
N LEU A 29 5.63 -25.03 -1.43
CA LEU A 29 4.26 -24.83 -0.93
C LEU A 29 3.57 -26.17 -0.60
N GLU A 30 3.80 -27.21 -1.40
CA GLU A 30 3.28 -28.55 -1.15
C GLU A 30 3.93 -29.21 0.08
N GLU A 31 5.25 -29.06 0.25
CA GLU A 31 6.00 -29.60 1.39
C GLU A 31 5.61 -28.94 2.72
N LEU A 32 5.50 -27.60 2.76
CA LEU A 32 5.14 -26.87 3.98
C LEU A 32 3.67 -27.04 4.34
N GLY A 33 2.80 -27.08 3.33
CA GLY A 33 1.36 -27.18 3.47
C GLY A 33 0.70 -25.98 4.18
N PRO A 34 -0.64 -26.01 4.31
CA PRO A 34 -1.40 -24.90 4.91
C PRO A 34 -1.08 -24.66 6.39
N SER A 35 -0.65 -25.69 7.14
CA SER A 35 -0.35 -25.58 8.57
C SER A 35 0.87 -24.71 8.89
N ALA A 36 1.73 -24.43 7.90
CA ALA A 36 2.85 -23.52 8.05
C ALA A 36 2.45 -22.05 7.95
N LEU A 37 1.24 -21.75 7.47
CA LEU A 37 0.73 -20.39 7.24
C LEU A 37 -0.01 -19.87 8.49
N PRO A 38 -0.05 -18.54 8.72
CA PRO A 38 0.58 -17.48 7.92
C PRO A 38 2.08 -17.33 8.19
N ILE A 39 2.83 -16.77 7.23
CA ILE A 39 4.28 -16.50 7.37
C ILE A 39 4.50 -15.00 7.63
N PRO A 40 5.30 -14.63 8.66
CA PRO A 40 6.06 -15.49 9.55
C PRO A 40 5.18 -16.16 10.62
N ASN A 41 5.23 -17.48 10.70
CA ASN A 41 4.46 -18.28 11.67
C ASN A 41 4.94 -18.13 13.13
N SER A 42 6.06 -17.43 13.32
CA SER A 42 6.59 -17.06 14.64
C SER A 42 5.90 -15.83 15.23
N PHE A 43 5.16 -15.06 14.44
CA PHE A 43 4.44 -13.89 14.93
C PHE A 43 3.06 -14.28 15.49
N PRO A 44 2.67 -13.82 16.70
CA PRO A 44 1.37 -14.14 17.26
C PRO A 44 0.23 -13.56 16.42
N GLN A 45 -0.64 -14.43 15.91
CA GLN A 45 -1.77 -14.06 15.06
C GLN A 45 -2.75 -13.08 15.74
N SER A 46 -2.92 -13.18 17.06
CA SER A 46 -3.75 -12.23 17.82
C SER A 46 -3.23 -10.79 17.86
N LYS A 47 -1.98 -10.56 17.44
CA LYS A 47 -1.37 -9.22 17.33
C LYS A 47 -1.34 -8.71 15.88
N GLU A 48 -1.65 -9.56 14.92
CA GLU A 48 -1.78 -9.16 13.53
C GLU A 48 -3.05 -8.33 13.37
N ASN A 49 -3.03 -7.36 12.45
CA ASN A 49 -4.21 -6.58 12.14
C ASN A 49 -5.18 -7.41 11.30
N GLN A 50 -6.00 -8.20 11.98
CA GLN A 50 -6.99 -9.12 11.42
C GLN A 50 -8.01 -8.42 10.51
N ASP A 51 -8.20 -7.11 10.67
CA ASP A 51 -9.10 -6.34 9.79
C ASP A 51 -8.60 -6.29 8.36
N TYR A 52 -7.33 -6.59 8.09
CA TYR A 52 -6.73 -6.46 6.75
C TYR A 52 -5.97 -7.71 6.27
N SER A 53 -5.80 -8.75 7.10
CA SER A 53 -5.03 -9.96 6.77
C SER A 53 -5.49 -10.68 5.50
N TYR A 54 -6.78 -10.61 5.16
CA TYR A 54 -7.37 -11.29 4.00
C TYR A 54 -8.06 -10.34 3.02
N LYS A 55 -7.74 -9.04 3.09
CA LYS A 55 -8.28 -8.03 2.19
C LYS A 55 -7.40 -7.83 0.97
N PHE A 56 -7.97 -7.96 -0.22
CA PHE A 56 -7.30 -7.58 -1.46
C PHE A 56 -7.50 -6.08 -1.73
N PHE A 57 -6.41 -5.31 -1.63
CA PHE A 57 -6.45 -3.86 -1.79
C PHE A 57 -6.59 -3.46 -3.26
N ILE A 58 -7.67 -2.75 -3.55
CA ILE A 58 -7.97 -2.18 -4.86
C ILE A 58 -7.64 -0.70 -4.80
N THR A 59 -6.52 -0.32 -5.39
CA THR A 59 -5.98 1.05 -5.35
C THR A 59 -6.37 1.88 -6.57
N THR A 60 -7.12 1.30 -7.51
CA THR A 60 -7.65 2.00 -8.67
C THR A 60 -8.84 2.88 -8.28
N THR A 61 -8.94 4.05 -8.91
CA THR A 61 -10.07 4.98 -8.70
C THR A 61 -11.41 4.46 -9.24
N ASP A 62 -11.37 3.49 -10.16
CA ASP A 62 -12.54 2.98 -10.87
C ASP A 62 -13.32 1.90 -10.06
N GLY A 63 -13.03 1.77 -8.77
CA GLY A 63 -13.63 0.78 -7.88
C GLY A 63 -13.18 -0.65 -8.20
N ILE A 64 -14.04 -1.63 -7.89
CA ILE A 64 -13.70 -3.07 -7.98
C ILE A 64 -13.43 -3.57 -9.41
N GLY A 65 -14.00 -2.94 -10.43
CA GLY A 65 -13.78 -3.26 -11.84
C GLY A 65 -13.86 -4.78 -12.15
N ASN A 66 -12.86 -5.28 -12.88
CA ASN A 66 -12.72 -6.68 -13.24
C ASN A 66 -12.19 -7.59 -12.11
N GLN A 67 -11.87 -7.01 -10.95
CA GLN A 67 -11.39 -7.77 -9.79
C GLN A 67 -12.54 -8.40 -9.01
N ALA A 68 -13.80 -8.15 -9.36
CA ALA A 68 -14.94 -8.80 -8.73
C ALA A 68 -14.91 -10.32 -8.97
N ASN A 69 -15.10 -11.11 -7.90
CA ASN A 69 -15.20 -12.58 -7.93
C ASN A 69 -13.98 -13.31 -8.50
N GLN A 70 -12.78 -12.74 -8.36
CA GLN A 70 -11.54 -13.45 -8.69
C GLN A 70 -11.14 -14.37 -7.53
N PRO A 71 -10.35 -15.44 -7.79
CA PRO A 71 -9.91 -16.37 -6.73
C PRO A 71 -9.16 -15.72 -5.56
N TRP A 72 -8.57 -14.54 -5.77
CA TRP A 72 -7.85 -13.76 -4.75
C TRP A 72 -8.66 -12.59 -4.18
N THR A 73 -9.93 -12.42 -4.59
CA THR A 73 -10.82 -11.36 -4.09
C THR A 73 -12.14 -11.90 -3.56
N SER A 74 -12.36 -13.21 -3.62
CA SER A 74 -13.58 -13.87 -3.15
C SER A 74 -13.31 -15.33 -2.79
N GLY A 75 -14.03 -15.84 -1.80
CA GLY A 75 -14.00 -17.24 -1.38
C GLY A 75 -12.95 -17.54 -0.30
N PRO A 76 -12.84 -18.83 0.10
CA PRO A 76 -11.97 -19.23 1.20
C PRO A 76 -10.50 -19.06 0.85
N THR A 77 -9.72 -18.63 1.83
CA THR A 77 -8.27 -18.47 1.66
C THR A 77 -7.59 -19.84 1.58
N PRO A 78 -6.47 -19.98 0.85
CA PRO A 78 -5.76 -21.26 0.71
C PRO A 78 -5.22 -21.84 2.02
N ASP A 79 -4.99 -20.99 3.04
CA ASP A 79 -4.61 -21.41 4.39
C ASP A 79 -5.81 -21.91 5.23
N GLY A 80 -7.05 -21.71 4.76
CA GLY A 80 -8.28 -22.11 5.44
C GLY A 80 -8.64 -21.26 6.66
N LEU A 81 -7.96 -20.14 6.90
CA LEU A 81 -8.13 -19.31 8.09
C LEU A 81 -9.09 -18.12 7.90
N GLY A 82 -9.46 -17.80 6.67
CA GLY A 82 -10.32 -16.66 6.37
C GLY A 82 -11.05 -16.75 5.02
N GLN A 83 -11.57 -15.61 4.58
CA GLN A 83 -12.17 -15.42 3.26
C GLN A 83 -11.50 -14.22 2.61
N PHE A 84 -11.22 -14.30 1.31
CA PHE A 84 -10.77 -13.16 0.56
C PHE A 84 -11.91 -12.17 0.37
N GLU A 85 -11.63 -10.92 0.69
CA GLU A 85 -12.57 -9.82 0.53
C GLU A 85 -11.91 -8.67 -0.26
N PRO A 86 -12.60 -8.07 -1.23
CA PRO A 86 -12.07 -6.90 -1.92
C PRO A 86 -12.18 -5.68 -1.00
N PHE A 87 -11.12 -4.89 -0.95
CA PHE A 87 -11.09 -3.64 -0.18
C PHE A 87 -10.70 -2.48 -1.10
N ILE A 88 -11.64 -1.58 -1.36
CA ILE A 88 -11.36 -0.37 -2.16
C ILE A 88 -10.58 0.59 -1.27
N ALA A 89 -9.31 0.79 -1.61
CA ALA A 89 -8.43 1.68 -0.87
C ALA A 89 -8.91 3.13 -1.05
N GLY A 90 -9.30 3.73 0.07
CA GLY A 90 -9.67 5.13 0.17
C GLY A 90 -9.26 5.70 1.52
N PRO A 91 -9.60 6.96 1.82
CA PRO A 91 -9.43 7.51 3.16
C PRO A 91 -10.10 6.58 4.16
N LEU A 92 -9.30 6.02 5.07
CA LEU A 92 -9.82 5.16 6.13
C LEU A 92 -10.62 6.04 7.09
N GLU A 93 -11.84 5.63 7.44
CA GLU A 93 -12.61 6.30 8.48
C GLU A 93 -11.79 6.35 9.78
N GLY A 94 -11.61 7.55 10.32
CA GLY A 94 -10.84 7.76 11.55
C GLY A 94 -9.32 7.84 11.40
N ALA A 95 -8.77 7.71 10.18
CA ALA A 95 -7.37 8.05 9.94
C ALA A 95 -7.21 9.58 9.93
N GLU A 96 -6.60 10.12 10.98
CA GLU A 96 -6.28 11.54 11.05
C GLU A 96 -5.20 11.90 10.03
N GLU A 97 -5.31 13.10 9.46
CA GLU A 97 -4.25 13.63 8.61
C GLU A 97 -2.95 13.77 9.44
N PRO A 98 -1.85 13.12 9.02
CA PRO A 98 -0.63 13.12 9.81
C PRO A 98 -0.08 14.54 9.90
N THR A 99 -0.12 15.12 11.11
CA THR A 99 0.54 16.40 11.36
C THR A 99 2.02 16.13 11.62
N LEU A 100 2.80 16.15 10.53
CA LEU A 100 4.25 16.15 10.60
C LEU A 100 4.67 17.52 11.16
N GLY A 101 4.94 17.59 12.46
CA GLY A 101 5.44 18.80 13.11
C GLY A 101 6.68 19.38 12.41
N PHE A 102 7.12 20.55 12.84
CA PHE A 102 8.20 21.26 12.13
C PHE A 102 9.50 20.46 12.08
N GLY A 103 10.12 20.44 10.90
CA GLY A 103 11.45 19.89 10.70
C GLY A 103 12.47 20.60 11.61
N ARG A 104 13.39 19.83 12.18
CA ARG A 104 14.43 20.39 13.06
C ARG A 104 15.28 21.42 12.26
N PRO A 105 15.55 22.63 12.79
CA PRO A 105 16.12 23.72 11.99
C PRO A 105 17.51 23.47 11.39
N ASP A 106 18.26 22.50 11.94
CA ASP A 106 19.62 22.15 11.51
C ASP A 106 19.65 21.04 10.45
N THR A 107 18.50 20.53 10.00
CA THR A 107 18.44 19.48 8.98
C THR A 107 18.58 20.01 7.55
N PHE A 108 18.66 21.34 7.38
CA PHE A 108 18.68 22.00 6.06
C PHE A 108 17.54 21.51 5.14
N GLY A 109 16.43 21.11 5.74
CA GLY A 109 15.21 20.73 5.02
C GLY A 109 14.65 21.90 4.22
N GLN A 110 13.76 21.59 3.28
CA GLN A 110 13.14 22.57 2.42
C GLN A 110 12.52 23.72 3.25
N SER A 111 12.79 24.97 2.87
CA SER A 111 12.36 26.17 3.60
C SER A 111 10.86 26.16 3.91
N GLU A 112 10.03 25.76 2.95
CA GLU A 112 8.57 25.68 3.07
C GLU A 112 8.09 24.65 4.11
N GLN A 113 8.88 23.60 4.38
CA GLN A 113 8.59 22.60 5.41
C GLN A 113 9.10 23.03 6.80
N ALA A 114 10.10 23.91 6.85
CA ALA A 114 10.57 24.53 8.08
C ALA A 114 9.69 25.71 8.53
N LEU A 115 8.95 26.32 7.59
CA LEU A 115 8.21 27.59 7.76
C LEU A 115 6.71 27.45 8.04
N GLY A 116 6.30 26.50 8.89
CA GLY A 116 5.08 26.70 9.69
C GLY A 116 5.36 27.43 11.00
N THR A 117 6.47 28.16 11.06
CA THR A 117 6.87 29.02 12.17
C THR A 117 5.85 30.15 12.34
N ALA A 118 5.76 30.69 13.56
CA ALA A 118 4.86 31.76 14.04
C ALA A 118 4.48 32.89 13.05
N ALA A 119 5.22 33.10 11.96
CA ALA A 119 4.84 33.96 10.84
C ALA A 119 3.45 33.68 10.26
N GLY A 120 2.98 32.41 10.21
CA GLY A 120 1.65 32.07 9.69
C GLY A 120 0.48 32.46 10.62
N PHE A 121 0.70 32.42 11.94
CA PHE A 121 -0.27 32.93 12.92
C PHE A 121 -0.23 34.46 13.01
N VAL A 122 0.96 35.06 12.87
CA VAL A 122 1.13 36.51 12.84
C VAL A 122 0.54 37.11 11.55
N SER A 123 0.67 36.44 10.39
CA SER A 123 0.06 36.91 9.14
C SER A 123 -1.47 36.84 9.18
N LYS A 124 -2.05 35.72 9.63
CA LYS A 124 -3.50 35.61 9.86
C LYS A 124 -4.01 36.64 10.88
N GLY A 125 -3.25 36.90 11.95
CA GLY A 125 -3.59 37.92 12.95
C GLY A 125 -3.55 39.35 12.38
N LYS A 126 -2.60 39.64 11.49
CA LYS A 126 -2.49 40.94 10.81
C LYS A 126 -3.62 41.17 9.80
N ASP A 127 -3.96 40.14 9.01
CA ASP A 127 -5.04 40.20 8.03
C ASP A 127 -6.42 40.44 8.67
N ILE A 128 -6.65 39.89 9.87
CA ILE A 128 -7.87 40.16 10.65
C ILE A 128 -7.89 41.61 11.16
N LEU A 129 -6.74 42.13 11.62
CA LEU A 129 -6.64 43.49 12.15
C LEU A 129 -6.83 44.55 11.06
N ASP A 130 -6.31 44.31 9.86
CA ASP A 130 -6.44 45.25 8.74
C ASP A 130 -7.88 45.25 8.19
N LYS A 131 -8.55 44.09 8.10
CA LYS A 131 -9.98 44.01 7.75
C LYS A 131 -10.90 44.73 8.75
N VAL A 132 -10.53 44.75 10.03
CA VAL A 132 -11.30 45.47 11.06
C VAL A 132 -11.08 46.99 10.97
N LYS A 133 -9.87 47.44 10.61
CA LYS A 133 -9.59 48.87 10.42
C LYS A 133 -10.27 49.46 9.18
N ASP A 134 -10.43 48.67 8.12
CA ASP A 134 -11.16 49.10 6.92
C ASP A 134 -12.69 49.08 7.09
N SER A 135 -13.18 48.63 8.26
CA SER A 135 -14.60 48.55 8.61
C SER A 135 -15.08 49.68 9.55
N PHE A 136 -14.25 50.71 9.80
CA PHE A 136 -14.59 51.92 10.56
C PHE A 136 -14.34 53.20 9.76
#